data_AF-E8U4U6-F1
#
_entry.id   AF-E8U4U6-F1
#
_cell.length_a   1.000
_cell.length_b   1.000
_cell.length_c   1.000
_cell.angle_alpha   90.00
_cell.angle_beta   90.00
_cell.angle_gamma   90.00
#
_symmetry.space_group_name_H-M   'P 1'
#
loop_
_entity.id
_entity.type
_entity.pdbx_description
1 polymer ?
#
loop_
_entity_poly.entity_id
_entity_poly.type
_entity_poly.pdbx_seq_one_letter_code
_entity_poly.pdbx_strand_id
1 'polypeptide(L)'
;MGFRSVVFGHVQTLDQAAHAANERALRGFPYDEMHPFRDIFHLEPAARYKAPSVIFGGTFKALEDDWAEWFGSFVALLSTLEATEANVVLDCWRGRFAWTLMPESLAGGACAPDLLEARGTLTREQWCIVRAPDLPEEVQGVLHPGRVPVRLLPDVPYGF
;
A
#
# COMPACT_ATOMS: atom_id res chain seq x y z
N MET A 1 19.71 -21.50 -9.59
CA MET A 1 18.64 -20.62 -10.10
C MET A 1 18.13 -19.84 -8.89
N GLY A 2 18.21 -18.50 -8.92
CA GLY A 2 17.74 -17.67 -7.79
C GLY A 2 16.21 -17.60 -7.80
N PHE A 3 15.59 -17.81 -6.65
CA PHE A 3 14.15 -17.58 -6.49
C PHE A 3 13.86 -16.08 -6.67
N ARG A 4 12.78 -15.78 -7.39
CA ARG A 4 12.29 -14.42 -7.59
C ARG A 4 11.06 -14.20 -6.72
N SER A 5 10.95 -12.99 -6.20
CA SER A 5 9.83 -12.54 -5.39
C SER A 5 9.03 -11.56 -6.23
N VAL A 6 7.72 -11.72 -6.28
CA VAL A 6 6.82 -10.82 -6.99
C VAL A 6 6.04 -10.03 -5.94
N VAL A 7 6.04 -8.71 -6.07
CA VAL A 7 5.19 -7.84 -5.25
C VAL A 7 4.18 -7.16 -6.15
N PHE A 8 2.92 -7.19 -5.77
CA PHE A 8 1.86 -6.60 -6.56
C PHE A 8 0.68 -6.19 -5.69
N GLY A 9 -0.20 -5.36 -6.23
CA GLY A 9 -1.33 -4.87 -5.47
C GLY A 9 -2.02 -3.69 -6.13
N HIS A 10 -2.85 -3.02 -5.35
CA HIS A 10 -3.52 -1.81 -5.77
C HIS A 10 -3.70 -0.84 -4.60
N VAL A 11 -3.74 0.44 -4.93
CA VAL A 11 -4.04 1.54 -4.01
C VAL A 11 -5.33 2.19 -4.49
N GLN A 12 -6.35 2.17 -3.65
CA GLN A 12 -7.63 2.81 -3.94
C GLN A 12 -7.50 4.31 -3.74
N THR A 13 -7.80 5.08 -4.79
CA THR A 13 -7.76 6.54 -4.75
C THR A 13 -9.18 7.11 -4.64
N LEU A 14 -9.27 8.39 -4.29
CA LEU A 14 -10.56 9.05 -4.03
C LEU A 14 -11.38 9.26 -5.30
N ASP A 15 -10.80 9.99 -6.26
CA ASP A 15 -11.48 10.45 -7.46
C ASP A 15 -10.50 10.76 -8.60
N GLN A 16 -11.02 11.26 -9.71
CA GLN A 16 -10.22 11.57 -10.88
C GLN A 16 -9.33 12.81 -10.70
N ALA A 17 -9.65 13.72 -9.78
CA ALA A 17 -8.79 14.86 -9.45
C ALA A 17 -7.57 14.41 -8.63
N ALA A 18 -7.78 13.48 -7.69
CA ALA A 18 -6.73 12.80 -6.94
C ALA A 18 -5.76 12.05 -7.86
N HIS A 19 -6.23 11.54 -9.01
CA HIS A 19 -5.37 10.86 -9.99
C HIS A 19 -4.18 11.71 -10.47
N ALA A 20 -4.41 12.97 -10.82
CA ALA A 20 -3.33 13.87 -11.28
C ALA A 20 -2.38 14.27 -10.14
N ALA A 21 -2.91 14.43 -8.91
CA ALA A 21 -2.08 14.65 -7.72
C ALA A 21 -1.20 13.43 -7.42
N ASN A 22 -1.77 12.23 -7.47
CA ASN A 22 -1.07 10.96 -7.26
C ASN A 22 -0.02 10.70 -8.34
N GLU A 23 -0.30 11.03 -9.60
CA GLU A 23 0.71 10.93 -10.66
C GLU A 23 1.91 11.84 -10.36
N ARG A 24 1.67 13.06 -9.88
CA ARG A 24 2.74 13.98 -9.51
C ARG A 24 3.52 13.48 -8.29
N ALA A 25 2.83 12.98 -7.27
CA ALA A 25 3.46 12.38 -6.09
C ALA A 25 4.33 11.18 -6.48
N LEU A 26 3.80 10.27 -7.30
CA LEU A 26 4.52 9.11 -7.82
C LEU A 26 5.71 9.50 -8.71
N ARG A 27 5.74 10.66 -9.35
CA ARG A 27 6.92 11.11 -10.12
C ARG A 27 7.96 11.80 -9.24
N GLY A 28 7.52 12.45 -8.16
CA GLY A 28 8.37 13.24 -7.25
C GLY A 28 8.91 12.46 -6.05
N PHE A 29 8.40 11.25 -5.79
CA PHE A 29 8.87 10.41 -4.70
C PHE A 29 10.35 10.00 -4.92
N PRO A 30 11.21 10.08 -3.90
CA PRO A 30 12.63 9.74 -4.02
C PRO A 30 12.83 8.23 -4.00
N TYR A 31 12.49 7.55 -5.10
CA TYR A 31 12.81 6.13 -5.28
C TYR A 31 14.32 5.92 -5.35
N ASP A 32 14.77 4.76 -4.91
CA ASP A 32 16.11 4.26 -5.21
C ASP A 32 16.03 2.97 -6.06
N GLU A 33 17.17 2.32 -6.30
CA GLU A 33 17.23 1.10 -7.10
C GLU A 33 16.58 -0.11 -6.41
N MET A 34 16.32 -0.03 -5.10
CA MET A 34 15.92 -1.14 -4.26
C MET A 34 14.47 -0.99 -3.72
N HIS A 35 14.07 0.19 -3.23
CA HIS A 35 12.86 0.40 -2.41
C HIS A 35 12.27 1.84 -2.47
N PRO A 36 10.94 2.00 -2.66
CA PRO A 36 10.19 1.22 -3.62
C PRO A 36 10.78 1.47 -5.03
N PHE A 37 10.53 0.59 -5.99
CA PHE A 37 11.02 0.82 -7.36
C PHE A 37 9.99 1.61 -8.18
N ARG A 38 10.42 2.59 -8.98
CA ARG A 38 9.49 3.47 -9.72
C ARG A 38 8.68 2.76 -10.80
N ASP A 39 9.28 1.83 -11.54
CA ASP A 39 8.67 1.28 -12.77
C ASP A 39 7.66 0.16 -12.53
N ILE A 40 7.22 -0.03 -11.28
CA ILE A 40 6.19 -1.02 -10.95
C ILE A 40 4.80 -0.41 -10.84
N PHE A 41 4.68 0.92 -10.82
CA PHE A 41 3.43 1.63 -10.57
C PHE A 41 2.77 2.10 -11.87
N HIS A 42 1.51 1.72 -12.05
CA HIS A 42 0.67 2.10 -13.18
C HIS A 42 -0.64 2.69 -12.66
N LEU A 43 -0.92 3.94 -13.00
CA LEU A 43 -2.20 4.53 -12.66
C LEU A 43 -3.20 4.19 -13.76
N GLU A 44 -4.30 3.54 -13.38
CA GLU A 44 -5.40 3.27 -14.31
C GLU A 44 -6.54 4.26 -14.06
N PRO A 45 -6.88 5.13 -15.03
CA PRO A 45 -8.09 5.93 -14.96
C PRO A 45 -9.30 5.00 -15.14
N ALA A 46 -9.83 4.49 -14.03
CA ALA A 46 -10.93 3.54 -14.02
C ALA A 46 -12.30 4.22 -14.28
N ALA A 47 -12.47 4.86 -15.44
CA ALA A 47 -13.68 5.61 -15.80
C ALA A 47 -14.98 4.77 -15.73
N ARG A 48 -14.88 3.44 -15.87
CA ARG A 48 -15.99 2.50 -15.75
C ARG A 48 -16.29 2.04 -14.31
N TYR A 49 -15.33 2.13 -13.39
CA TYR A 49 -15.42 1.49 -12.06
C TYR A 49 -15.51 2.48 -10.89
N LYS A 50 -15.69 3.79 -11.16
CA LYS A 50 -15.86 4.89 -10.17
C LYS A 50 -14.75 5.05 -9.11
N ALA A 51 -13.76 4.16 -9.06
CA ALA A 51 -12.64 4.21 -8.13
C ALA A 51 -11.31 4.13 -8.91
N PRO A 52 -10.74 5.28 -9.32
CA PRO A 52 -9.40 5.28 -9.91
C PRO A 52 -8.44 4.60 -8.93
N SER A 53 -7.53 3.79 -9.46
CA SER A 53 -6.61 3.01 -8.63
C SER A 53 -5.20 3.10 -9.17
N VAL A 54 -4.22 3.08 -8.26
CA VAL A 54 -2.82 2.84 -8.63
C VAL A 54 -2.60 1.35 -8.55
N ILE A 55 -2.40 0.69 -9.68
CA ILE A 55 -2.03 -0.72 -9.73
C ILE A 55 -0.53 -0.80 -9.70
N PHE A 56 0.03 -1.79 -9.00
CA PHE A 56 1.46 -2.02 -9.06
C PHE A 56 1.83 -3.49 -9.12
N GLY A 57 2.96 -3.78 -9.75
CA GLY A 57 3.47 -5.13 -9.95
C GLY A 57 4.94 -5.12 -10.36
N GLY A 58 5.79 -5.77 -9.58
CA GLY A 58 7.23 -5.82 -9.81
C GLY A 58 7.83 -7.16 -9.42
N THR A 59 8.95 -7.51 -10.03
CA THR A 59 9.71 -8.71 -9.72
C THR A 59 11.08 -8.33 -9.17
N PHE A 60 11.43 -8.91 -8.03
CA PHE A 60 12.62 -8.61 -7.24
C PHE A 60 13.38 -9.90 -6.95
N LYS A 61 14.67 -9.77 -6.61
CA LYS A 61 15.47 -10.90 -6.16
C LYS A 61 15.40 -10.96 -4.64
N ALA A 62 14.82 -12.03 -4.08
CA ALA A 62 14.75 -12.29 -2.64
C ALA A 62 14.18 -11.12 -1.80
N LEU A 63 13.12 -10.45 -2.28
CA LEU A 63 12.52 -9.30 -1.61
C LEU A 63 12.07 -9.57 -0.17
N GLU A 64 11.73 -10.81 0.14
CA GLU A 64 11.38 -11.23 1.50
C GLU A 64 12.47 -10.88 2.52
N ASP A 65 13.75 -10.91 2.14
CA ASP A 65 14.85 -10.64 3.05
C ASP A 65 14.98 -9.13 3.38
N ASP A 66 14.53 -8.26 2.47
CA ASP A 66 14.52 -6.79 2.61
C ASP A 66 13.09 -6.25 2.84
N TRP A 67 12.16 -7.13 3.24
CA TRP A 67 10.73 -6.81 3.25
C TRP A 67 10.41 -5.62 4.15
N ALA A 68 11.02 -5.54 5.34
CA ALA A 68 10.77 -4.45 6.28
C ALA A 68 11.15 -3.07 5.70
N GLU A 69 12.25 -2.99 4.96
CA GLU A 69 12.72 -1.75 4.32
C GLU A 69 11.84 -1.40 3.12
N TRP A 70 11.59 -2.37 2.23
CA TRP A 70 10.69 -2.17 1.09
C TRP A 70 9.30 -1.72 1.54
N PHE A 71 8.73 -2.41 2.54
CA PHE A 71 7.39 -2.12 3.05
C PHE A 71 7.32 -0.76 3.74
N GLY A 72 8.35 -0.40 4.52
CA GLY A 72 8.46 0.92 5.12
C GLY A 72 8.51 2.05 4.08
N SER A 73 9.32 1.88 3.04
CA SER A 73 9.41 2.80 1.90
C SER A 73 8.10 2.89 1.11
N PHE A 74 7.40 1.77 0.92
CA PHE A 74 6.07 1.75 0.33
C PHE A 74 5.05 2.52 1.18
N VAL A 75 5.05 2.35 2.51
CA VAL A 75 4.19 3.13 3.42
C VAL A 75 4.51 4.62 3.39
N ALA A 76 5.79 4.99 3.29
CA ALA A 76 6.18 6.38 3.11
C ALA A 76 5.63 6.96 1.80
N LEU A 77 5.66 6.18 0.71
CA LEU A 77 5.02 6.56 -0.55
C LEU A 77 3.51 6.75 -0.39
N LEU A 78 2.80 5.81 0.26
CA LEU A 78 1.35 5.92 0.48
C LEU A 78 0.98 7.21 1.22
N SER A 79 1.84 7.66 2.14
CA SER A 79 1.66 8.92 2.87
C SER A 79 1.77 10.17 1.97
N THR A 80 2.20 10.03 0.72
CA THR A 80 2.24 11.13 -0.27
C THR A 80 1.05 11.12 -1.24
N LEU A 81 0.19 10.10 -1.15
CA LEU A 81 -0.92 9.88 -2.07
C LEU A 81 -2.25 10.34 -1.47
N GLU A 82 -3.14 10.82 -2.33
CA GLU A 82 -4.56 10.97 -2.10
C GLU A 82 -5.23 9.59 -2.26
N ALA A 83 -5.18 8.80 -1.19
CA ALA A 83 -5.64 7.40 -1.18
C ALA A 83 -6.30 7.01 0.14
N THR A 84 -7.17 6.00 0.09
CA THR A 84 -7.98 5.56 1.23
C THR A 84 -7.64 4.15 1.71
N GLU A 85 -7.13 3.31 0.82
CA GLU A 85 -6.78 1.92 1.11
C GLU A 85 -5.65 1.47 0.18
N ALA A 86 -4.79 0.58 0.67
CA ALA A 86 -3.78 -0.08 -0.12
C ALA A 86 -3.77 -1.58 0.18
N ASN A 87 -3.79 -2.40 -0.86
CA ASN A 87 -3.63 -3.84 -0.77
C ASN A 87 -2.30 -4.21 -1.42
N VAL A 88 -1.45 -4.92 -0.68
CA VAL A 88 -0.13 -5.35 -1.15
C VAL A 88 0.06 -6.84 -0.90
N VAL A 89 0.55 -7.53 -1.92
CA VAL A 89 0.79 -8.97 -1.92
C VAL A 89 2.25 -9.23 -2.23
N LEU A 90 2.90 -10.03 -1.39
CA LEU A 90 4.21 -10.62 -1.65
C LEU A 90 4.01 -12.09 -2.02
N ASP A 91 4.53 -12.49 -3.18
CA ASP A 91 4.57 -13.87 -3.66
C ASP A 91 6.03 -14.29 -3.82
N CYS A 92 6.51 -15.19 -2.98
CA CYS A 92 7.90 -15.63 -2.96
C CYS A 92 7.98 -17.13 -2.69
N TRP A 93 9.20 -17.68 -2.66
CA TRP A 93 9.39 -19.12 -2.43
C TRP A 93 8.92 -19.59 -1.05
N ARG A 94 8.75 -18.66 -0.10
CA ARG A 94 8.23 -18.95 1.25
C ARG A 94 6.69 -18.97 1.31
N GLY A 95 6.01 -18.52 0.25
CA GLY A 95 4.55 -18.47 0.17
C GLY A 95 4.01 -17.17 -0.39
N ARG A 96 2.70 -16.99 -0.25
CA ARG A 96 1.97 -15.78 -0.66
C ARG A 96 1.34 -15.11 0.55
N PHE A 97 1.62 -13.83 0.72
CA PHE A 97 1.28 -13.05 1.91
C PHE A 97 0.64 -11.73 1.48
N ALA A 98 -0.46 -11.32 2.12
CA ALA A 98 -1.22 -10.14 1.74
C ALA A 98 -1.49 -9.24 2.94
N TRP A 99 -1.23 -7.94 2.78
CA TRP A 99 -1.50 -6.90 3.77
C TRP A 99 -2.47 -5.88 3.19
N THR A 100 -3.39 -5.43 4.03
CA THR A 100 -4.26 -4.29 3.75
C THR A 100 -3.89 -3.16 4.70
N LEU A 101 -3.69 -1.97 4.15
CA LEU A 101 -3.35 -0.76 4.88
C LEU A 101 -4.41 0.32 4.65
N MET A 102 -4.60 1.17 5.65
CA MET A 102 -5.45 2.35 5.58
C MET A 102 -4.80 3.52 6.33
N PRO A 103 -5.12 4.77 5.99
CA PRO A 103 -4.85 5.92 6.84
C PRO A 103 -5.40 5.68 8.25
N GLU A 104 -4.63 6.00 9.29
CA GLU A 104 -4.98 5.78 10.70
C GLU A 104 -6.28 6.48 11.10
N SER A 105 -6.55 7.64 10.51
CA SER A 105 -7.78 8.39 10.70
C SER A 105 -8.99 7.61 10.19
N LEU A 106 -8.92 7.07 8.96
CA LEU A 106 -9.97 6.25 8.37
C LEU A 106 -10.14 4.92 9.11
N ALA A 107 -9.05 4.26 9.48
CA ALA A 107 -9.08 3.08 10.35
C ALA A 107 -9.66 3.38 11.75
N GLY A 108 -9.61 4.64 12.18
CA GLY A 108 -10.24 5.14 13.40
C GLY A 108 -11.73 5.45 13.27
N GLY A 109 -12.32 5.24 12.09
CA GLY A 109 -13.73 5.52 11.81
C GLY A 109 -13.99 6.93 11.29
N ALA A 110 -12.96 7.72 10.96
CA ALA A 110 -13.16 8.99 10.27
C ALA A 110 -13.69 8.75 8.84
N CYS A 111 -14.48 9.69 8.36
CA CYS A 111 -15.03 9.68 7.00
C CYS A 111 -14.10 10.45 6.06
N ALA A 112 -13.76 9.89 4.89
CA ALA A 112 -12.87 10.53 3.94
C ALA A 112 -13.37 11.92 3.45
N PRO A 113 -14.66 12.10 3.08
CA PRO A 113 -15.21 13.42 2.79
C PRO A 113 -15.00 14.46 3.89
N ASP A 114 -15.22 14.12 5.16
CA ASP A 114 -15.09 15.05 6.28
C ASP A 114 -13.63 15.48 6.48
N LEU A 115 -12.69 14.55 6.31
CA LEU A 115 -11.26 14.84 6.37
C LEU A 115 -10.83 15.74 5.22
N LEU A 116 -11.35 15.51 4.01
CA LEU A 116 -11.10 16.36 2.85
C LEU A 116 -11.70 17.75 3.00
N GLU A 117 -12.89 17.88 3.57
CA GLU A 117 -13.47 19.20 3.86
C GLU A 117 -12.64 19.97 4.90
N ALA A 118 -12.18 19.27 5.95
CA ALA A 118 -11.42 19.89 7.02
C ALA A 118 -9.96 20.24 6.63
N ARG A 119 -9.31 19.41 5.81
CA ARG A 119 -7.85 19.50 5.53
C ARG A 119 -7.53 19.83 4.07
N GLY A 120 -8.45 19.56 3.16
CA GLY A 120 -8.26 19.67 1.71
C GLY A 120 -7.43 18.53 1.08
N THR A 121 -6.95 17.55 1.87
CA THR A 121 -6.04 16.48 1.42
C THR A 121 -6.03 15.31 2.39
N LEU A 122 -5.78 14.10 1.88
CA LEU A 122 -5.43 12.90 2.64
C LEU A 122 -3.92 12.58 2.61
N THR A 123 -3.11 13.44 2.01
CA THR A 123 -1.66 13.31 2.10
C THR A 123 -1.18 13.57 3.53
N ARG A 124 0.02 13.05 3.85
CA ARG A 124 0.70 13.11 5.15
C ARG A 124 -0.02 12.35 6.27
N GLU A 125 -1.08 11.62 5.96
CA GLU A 125 -1.66 10.68 6.90
C GLU A 125 -0.66 9.58 7.25
N GLN A 126 -0.64 9.21 8.52
CA GLN A 126 0.03 8.00 8.95
C GLN A 126 -0.82 6.80 8.50
N TRP A 127 -0.17 5.78 7.95
CA TRP A 127 -0.83 4.55 7.51
C TRP A 127 -0.59 3.42 8.50
N CYS A 128 -1.60 2.58 8.68
CA CYS A 128 -1.55 1.41 9.53
C CYS A 128 -2.03 0.15 8.81
N ILE A 129 -1.55 -1.00 9.26
CA ILE A 129 -2.01 -2.30 8.80
C ILE A 129 -3.34 -2.59 9.48
N VAL A 130 -4.38 -2.76 8.67
CA VAL A 130 -5.73 -3.12 9.13
C VAL A 130 -6.01 -4.61 8.97
N ARG A 131 -5.29 -5.28 8.06
CA ARG A 131 -5.29 -6.73 7.88
C ARG A 131 -3.88 -7.22 7.57
N ALA A 132 -3.43 -8.21 8.32
CA ALA A 132 -2.15 -8.88 8.13
C ALA A 132 -2.40 -10.36 7.77
N PRO A 133 -1.48 -11.00 7.02
CA PRO A 133 -1.56 -12.43 6.76
C PRO A 133 -1.23 -13.22 8.02
N ASP A 134 -1.76 -14.44 8.12
CA ASP A 134 -1.28 -15.41 9.11
C ASP A 134 0.12 -15.89 8.68
N LEU A 135 1.13 -15.48 9.43
CA LEU A 135 2.53 -15.76 9.11
C LEU A 135 3.01 -17.01 9.85
N PRO A 136 3.50 -18.05 9.14
CA PRO A 136 4.20 -19.16 9.77
C PRO A 136 5.35 -18.65 10.64
N GLU A 137 5.59 -19.32 11.77
CA GLU A 137 6.63 -18.94 12.74
C GLU A 137 8.01 -18.75 12.08
N GLU A 138 8.30 -19.57 11.07
CA GLU A 138 9.55 -19.56 10.28
C GLU A 138 9.81 -18.27 9.48
N VAL A 139 8.76 -17.48 9.22
CA VAL A 139 8.87 -16.26 8.38
C VAL A 139 8.48 -14.98 9.11
N GLN A 140 7.97 -15.07 10.34
CA GLN A 140 7.56 -13.90 11.13
C GLN A 140 8.69 -12.88 11.34
N GLY A 141 9.91 -13.35 11.61
CA GLY A 141 11.06 -12.46 11.82
C GLY A 141 11.57 -11.78 10.55
N VAL A 142 11.27 -12.34 9.38
CA VAL A 142 11.73 -11.87 8.07
C VAL A 142 10.69 -10.96 7.42
N LEU A 143 9.42 -11.37 7.46
CA LEU A 143 8.30 -10.64 6.88
C LEU A 143 7.63 -9.66 7.85
N HIS A 144 8.33 -9.27 8.92
CA HIS A 144 7.84 -8.24 9.82
C HIS A 144 7.76 -6.90 9.07
N PRO A 145 6.62 -6.19 9.07
CA PRO A 145 6.45 -4.92 8.38
C PRO A 145 7.15 -3.73 9.08
N GLY A 146 8.28 -3.99 9.75
CA GLY A 146 9.07 -2.98 10.46
C GLY A 146 8.26 -2.25 11.54
N ARG A 147 8.28 -0.91 11.49
CA ARG A 147 7.64 -0.02 12.47
C ARG A 147 6.22 0.42 12.06
N VAL A 148 5.64 -0.19 11.03
CA VAL A 148 4.31 0.19 10.57
C VAL A 148 3.29 -0.20 11.65
N PRO A 149 2.46 0.75 12.13
CA PRO A 149 1.49 0.49 13.19
C PRO A 149 0.44 -0.51 12.71
N VAL A 150 -0.04 -1.34 13.63
CA VAL A 150 -1.09 -2.34 13.37
C VAL A 150 -2.35 -1.92 14.11
N ARG A 151 -3.46 -1.81 13.38
CA ARG A 151 -4.78 -1.52 13.92
C ARG A 151 -5.78 -2.49 13.33
N LEU A 152 -5.88 -3.67 13.94
CA LEU A 152 -6.82 -4.70 13.50
C LEU A 152 -8.25 -4.17 13.67
N LEU A 153 -8.93 -3.99 12.55
CA LEU A 153 -10.35 -3.64 12.56
C LEU A 153 -11.14 -4.88 12.99
N PRO A 154 -12.15 -4.75 13.86
CA PRO A 154 -13.09 -5.85 14.10
C PRO A 154 -13.70 -6.26 12.76
N ASP A 155 -13.85 -7.56 12.48
CA ASP A 155 -14.30 -8.11 11.19
C ASP A 155 -15.42 -7.26 10.59
N VAL A 156 -15.06 -6.38 9.66
CA VAL A 156 -16.01 -5.65 8.83
C VAL A 156 -16.27 -6.58 7.66
N PRO A 157 -17.46 -7.19 7.54
CA PRO A 157 -17.80 -7.92 6.35
C PRO A 157 -17.87 -6.89 5.21
N TYR A 158 -16.83 -6.86 4.37
CA TYR A 158 -16.86 -6.09 3.14
C TYR A 158 -17.91 -6.74 2.23
N GLY A 159 -19.09 -6.12 2.15
CA GLY A 159 -20.07 -6.39 1.12
C GLY A 159 -19.56 -5.80 -0.19
N PHE A 160 -19.18 -6.67 -1.13
CA PHE A 160 -19.11 -6.33 -2.55
C PHE A 160 -20.52 -6.19 -3.13
#